data_AF-A0A4Z1CUG7-F1
#
_entry.id   AF-A0A4Z1CUG7-F1
#
_cell.length_a   1.000
_cell.length_b   1.000
_cell.length_c   1.000
_cell.angle_alpha   90.00
_cell.angle_beta   90.00
_cell.angle_gamma   90.00
#
_symmetry.space_group_name_H-M   'P 1'
#
loop_
_entity.id
_entity.type
_entity.pdbx_description
1 polymer ?
#
loop_
_entity_poly.entity_id
_entity_poly.type
_entity_poly.pdbx_seq_one_letter_code
_entity_poly.pdbx_strand_id
1 'polypeptide(L)'
;MPRRNTRAPHGELNEAARLADRLQQAGYTRRDIARILDRDPSLVSQFYTKNKGAAFVPALRQVVAALEVGGITDLPELAAIAARHTQRRTTASGARARVRSKAVLITPTGTGTGRVGAQAIASGSARLRPLIAEAARQGLRLAFTVRLAKTGYLHPSGSRTDSPGIRRDVTQRADHTEERSYGSAQTGGFDAADFARRVDAVGGDVTAAVHQWLVQTGRIHPDAHITHLEIRTWRPR
;
A
#
# COMPACT_ATOMS: atom_id res chain seq x y z
N MET A 1 36.83 3.07 -12.96
CA MET A 1 36.13 4.20 -13.61
C MET A 1 34.78 4.42 -12.94
N PRO A 2 34.61 5.42 -12.06
CA PRO A 2 33.33 5.67 -11.43
C PRO A 2 32.40 6.39 -12.43
N ARG A 3 31.23 5.80 -12.69
CA ARG A 3 30.15 6.39 -13.49
C ARG A 3 29.71 7.71 -12.83
N ARG A 4 30.12 8.83 -13.42
CA ARG A 4 29.62 10.17 -13.11
C ARG A 4 28.11 10.16 -13.24
N ASN A 5 27.44 10.44 -12.14
CA ASN A 5 26.01 10.69 -12.08
C ASN A 5 25.74 12.03 -12.77
N THR A 6 25.53 11.99 -14.08
CA THR A 6 25.18 13.17 -14.87
C THR A 6 23.81 13.63 -14.44
N ARG A 7 23.78 14.64 -13.57
CA ARG A 7 22.59 15.39 -13.20
C ARG A 7 22.03 15.99 -14.50
N ALA A 8 20.86 15.53 -14.91
CA ALA A 8 20.21 16.05 -16.11
C ALA A 8 20.09 17.60 -16.02
N PRO A 9 20.26 18.33 -17.13
CA PRO A 9 20.17 19.78 -17.17
C PRO A 9 18.78 20.22 -16.67
N HIS A 10 18.62 21.48 -16.28
CA HIS A 10 17.32 22.09 -15.96
C HIS A 10 16.35 21.86 -17.12
N GLY A 11 15.59 20.76 -17.04
CA GLY A 11 14.76 20.26 -18.11
C GLY A 11 13.57 21.19 -18.29
N GLU A 12 13.26 21.50 -19.54
CA GLU A 12 12.02 22.17 -19.92
C GLU A 12 10.87 21.58 -19.12
N LEU A 13 10.12 22.46 -18.45
CA LEU A 13 8.92 22.05 -17.72
C LEU A 13 8.00 21.30 -18.70
N ASN A 14 7.53 20.12 -18.29
CA ASN A 14 6.49 19.47 -19.08
C ASN A 14 5.27 20.38 -19.20
N GLU A 15 4.46 20.06 -20.19
CA GLU A 15 3.28 20.86 -20.50
C GLU A 15 2.31 21.01 -19.31
N ALA A 16 2.12 19.97 -18.49
CA ALA A 16 1.26 20.06 -17.31
C ALA A 16 1.81 21.07 -16.28
N ALA A 17 3.14 21.10 -16.08
CA ALA A 17 3.80 22.06 -15.22
C ALA A 17 3.71 23.49 -15.78
N ARG A 18 3.90 23.68 -17.11
CA ARG A 18 3.73 24.99 -17.77
C ARG A 18 2.31 25.53 -17.64
N LEU A 19 1.31 24.68 -17.85
CA LEU A 19 -0.10 25.08 -17.68
C LEU A 19 -0.45 25.37 -16.21
N ALA A 20 0.10 24.58 -15.27
CA ALA A 20 -0.07 24.83 -13.85
C ALA A 20 0.62 26.12 -13.37
N ASP A 21 1.72 26.53 -14.03
CA ASP A 21 2.36 27.83 -13.77
C ASP A 21 1.50 28.99 -14.24
N ARG A 22 0.84 28.88 -15.41
CA ARG A 22 -0.11 29.93 -15.86
C ARG A 22 -1.26 30.12 -14.87
N LEU A 23 -1.80 29.02 -14.33
CA LEU A 23 -2.82 29.11 -13.27
C LEU A 23 -2.24 29.73 -11.98
N GLN A 24 -1.00 29.41 -11.60
CA GLN A 24 -0.35 30.05 -10.46
C GLN A 24 -0.11 31.55 -10.66
N GLN A 25 0.25 31.98 -11.86
CA GLN A 25 0.40 33.39 -12.22
C GLN A 25 -0.93 34.15 -12.11
N ALA A 26 -2.05 33.48 -12.36
CA ALA A 26 -3.39 34.02 -12.15
C ALA A 26 -3.87 33.94 -10.69
N GLY A 27 -3.00 33.54 -9.75
CA GLY A 27 -3.29 33.54 -8.31
C GLY A 27 -3.80 32.22 -7.73
N TYR A 28 -3.93 31.15 -8.53
CA TYR A 28 -4.36 29.85 -8.00
C TYR A 28 -3.21 29.12 -7.31
N THR A 29 -3.45 28.63 -6.10
CA THR A 29 -2.46 27.82 -5.41
C THR A 29 -2.41 26.40 -6.00
N ARG A 30 -1.33 25.66 -5.72
CA ARG A 30 -1.25 24.22 -6.06
C ARG A 30 -2.42 23.41 -5.49
N ARG A 31 -2.98 23.85 -4.35
CA ARG A 31 -4.13 23.21 -3.73
C ARG A 31 -5.40 23.46 -4.55
N ASP A 32 -5.58 24.67 -5.06
CA ASP A 32 -6.72 25.03 -5.91
C ASP A 32 -6.66 24.25 -7.22
N ILE A 33 -5.50 24.22 -7.87
CA ILE A 33 -5.27 23.42 -9.09
C ILE A 33 -5.58 21.93 -8.84
N ALA A 34 -5.19 21.40 -7.68
CA ALA A 34 -5.51 20.03 -7.32
C ALA A 34 -7.01 19.80 -7.13
N ARG A 35 -7.73 20.75 -6.52
CA ARG A 35 -9.20 20.70 -6.40
C ARG A 35 -9.89 20.75 -7.76
N ILE A 36 -9.45 21.62 -8.67
CA ILE A 36 -9.96 21.71 -10.05
C ILE A 36 -9.86 20.34 -10.74
N LEU A 37 -8.76 19.62 -10.53
CA LEU A 37 -8.51 18.31 -11.16
C LEU A 37 -9.13 17.11 -10.40
N ASP A 38 -9.83 17.31 -9.29
CA ASP A 38 -10.28 16.25 -8.36
C ASP A 38 -9.12 15.38 -7.83
N ARG A 39 -7.98 15.98 -7.47
CA ARG A 39 -6.75 15.26 -7.06
C ARG A 39 -6.11 15.84 -5.80
N ASP A 40 -5.17 15.07 -5.26
CA ASP A 40 -4.35 15.49 -4.13
C ASP A 40 -3.24 16.48 -4.58
N PRO A 41 -2.90 17.52 -3.79
CA PRO A 41 -1.86 18.50 -4.13
C PRO A 41 -0.47 17.91 -4.41
N SER A 42 -0.17 16.72 -3.87
CA SER A 42 1.07 16.00 -4.18
C SER A 42 1.18 15.63 -5.66
N LEU A 43 0.06 15.48 -6.38
CA LEU A 43 0.07 15.23 -7.82
C LEU A 43 0.59 16.45 -8.58
N VAL A 44 0.14 17.66 -8.23
CA VAL A 44 0.59 18.91 -8.88
C VAL A 44 2.08 19.11 -8.64
N SER A 45 2.57 18.81 -7.44
CA SER A 45 4.01 18.84 -7.14
C SER A 45 4.82 17.82 -7.97
N GLN A 46 4.20 16.71 -8.37
CA GLN A 46 4.81 15.71 -9.25
C GLN A 46 4.89 16.14 -10.72
N PHE A 47 4.14 17.15 -11.15
CA PHE A 47 4.31 17.74 -12.47
C PHE A 47 5.73 18.29 -12.60
N TYR A 48 6.17 19.06 -11.61
CA TYR A 48 7.51 19.67 -11.59
C TYR A 48 8.62 18.67 -11.27
N THR A 49 8.39 17.76 -10.33
CA THR A 49 9.49 16.92 -9.77
C THR A 49 9.66 15.57 -10.45
N LYS A 50 8.61 15.02 -11.05
CA LYS A 50 8.61 13.63 -11.57
C LYS A 50 8.17 13.55 -13.03
N ASN A 51 8.10 14.68 -13.71
CA ASN A 51 7.65 14.79 -15.09
C ASN A 51 6.29 14.14 -15.37
N LYS A 52 5.37 14.16 -14.37
CA LYS A 52 4.04 13.58 -14.48
C LYS A 52 3.03 14.61 -15.00
N GLY A 53 1.79 14.18 -15.22
CA GLY A 53 0.68 15.10 -15.50
C GLY A 53 0.17 15.09 -16.94
N ALA A 54 0.79 14.33 -17.85
CA ALA A 54 0.36 14.23 -19.25
C ALA A 54 -1.14 13.94 -19.40
N ALA A 55 -1.69 13.05 -18.59
CA ALA A 55 -3.12 12.71 -18.61
C ALA A 55 -4.06 13.87 -18.21
N PHE A 56 -3.54 14.92 -17.59
CA PHE A 56 -4.31 16.10 -17.15
C PHE A 56 -4.09 17.30 -18.06
N VAL A 57 -3.19 17.23 -19.05
CA VAL A 57 -2.94 18.31 -20.00
C VAL A 57 -4.22 18.75 -20.74
N PRO A 58 -5.09 17.85 -21.25
CA PRO A 58 -6.33 18.26 -21.90
C PRO A 58 -7.22 19.09 -20.96
N ALA A 59 -7.38 18.66 -19.70
CA ALA A 59 -8.16 19.39 -18.71
C ALA A 59 -7.53 20.74 -18.37
N LEU A 60 -6.22 20.79 -18.13
CA LEU A 60 -5.51 22.02 -17.81
C LEU A 60 -5.57 23.04 -18.95
N ARG A 61 -5.49 22.62 -20.22
CA ARG A 61 -5.65 23.51 -21.38
C ARG A 61 -7.04 24.16 -21.40
N GLN A 62 -8.09 23.39 -21.12
CA GLN A 62 -9.47 23.89 -21.10
C GLN A 62 -9.71 24.84 -19.93
N VAL A 63 -9.14 24.55 -18.76
CA VAL A 63 -9.20 25.44 -17.59
C VAL A 63 -8.48 26.76 -17.87
N VAL A 64 -7.27 26.72 -18.46
CA VAL A 64 -6.53 27.94 -18.84
C VAL A 64 -7.30 28.75 -19.88
N ALA A 65 -7.87 28.10 -20.90
CA ALA A 65 -8.68 28.79 -21.91
C ALA A 65 -9.94 29.43 -21.31
N ALA A 66 -10.63 28.73 -20.40
CA ALA A 66 -11.80 29.26 -19.70
C ALA A 66 -11.48 30.48 -18.83
N LEU A 67 -10.31 30.46 -18.19
CA LEU A 67 -9.81 31.58 -17.39
C LEU A 67 -9.44 32.79 -18.26
N GLU A 68 -8.64 32.57 -19.30
CA GLU A 68 -8.03 33.67 -20.09
C GLU A 68 -8.98 34.24 -21.15
N VAL A 69 -9.83 33.41 -21.75
CA VAL A 69 -10.75 33.81 -22.82
C VAL A 69 -12.17 33.97 -22.29
N GLY A 70 -12.60 33.06 -21.41
CA GLY A 70 -13.95 33.07 -20.85
C GLY A 70 -14.12 33.94 -19.60
N GLY A 71 -13.02 34.41 -18.99
CA GLY A 71 -13.06 35.19 -17.75
C GLY A 71 -13.57 34.41 -16.53
N ILE A 72 -13.62 33.07 -16.60
CA ILE A 72 -14.14 32.24 -15.51
C ILE A 72 -13.10 32.15 -14.40
N THR A 73 -13.43 32.66 -13.22
CA THR A 73 -12.54 32.66 -12.05
C THR A 73 -13.05 31.81 -10.89
N ASP A 74 -14.27 31.27 -10.99
CA ASP A 74 -14.84 30.47 -9.91
C ASP A 74 -14.28 29.03 -9.92
N LEU A 75 -13.86 28.57 -8.74
CA LEU A 75 -13.19 27.27 -8.56
C LEU A 75 -14.11 26.08 -8.91
N PRO A 76 -15.36 26.00 -8.40
CA PRO A 76 -16.35 25.02 -8.84
C PRO A 76 -16.58 24.99 -10.35
N GLU A 77 -16.71 26.14 -11.01
CA GLU A 77 -16.90 26.20 -12.46
C GLU A 77 -15.69 25.66 -13.23
N LEU A 78 -14.48 26.08 -12.85
CA LEU A 78 -13.24 25.54 -13.43
C LEU A 78 -13.11 24.03 -13.20
N ALA A 79 -13.53 23.53 -12.04
CA ALA A 79 -13.55 22.10 -11.74
C ALA A 79 -14.55 21.34 -12.64
N ALA A 80 -15.73 21.92 -12.90
CA ALA A 80 -16.72 21.34 -13.80
C ALA A 80 -16.20 21.24 -15.25
N ILE A 81 -15.44 22.24 -15.71
CA ILE A 81 -14.75 22.22 -17.01
C ILE A 81 -13.70 21.12 -17.01
N ALA A 82 -12.81 21.09 -16.03
CA ALA A 82 -11.76 20.09 -15.92
C ALA A 82 -12.32 18.65 -15.89
N ALA A 83 -13.41 18.43 -15.16
CA ALA A 83 -14.03 17.12 -14.99
C ALA A 83 -14.41 16.45 -16.32
N ARG A 84 -14.85 17.23 -17.32
CA ARG A 84 -15.19 16.74 -18.67
C ARG A 84 -13.98 16.22 -19.45
N HIS A 85 -12.78 16.61 -19.05
CA HIS A 85 -11.52 16.30 -19.73
C HIS A 85 -10.55 15.48 -18.87
N THR A 86 -10.91 15.15 -17.63
CA THR A 86 -10.13 14.23 -16.79
C THR A 86 -10.70 12.81 -16.87
N GLN A 87 -9.92 11.87 -17.40
CA GLN A 87 -10.29 10.45 -17.40
C GLN A 87 -9.67 9.74 -16.20
N ARG A 88 -10.49 8.98 -15.46
CA ARG A 88 -9.97 8.03 -14.48
C ARG A 88 -9.47 6.79 -15.22
N ARG A 89 -8.32 6.29 -14.82
CA ARG A 89 -7.79 5.03 -15.32
C ARG A 89 -8.77 3.89 -14.97
N THR A 90 -9.12 3.09 -15.96
CA THR A 90 -9.95 1.89 -15.81
C THR A 90 -9.10 0.61 -15.93
N THR A 91 -9.62 -0.50 -15.43
CA THR A 91 -9.12 -1.85 -15.71
C THR A 91 -9.52 -2.26 -17.13
N ALA A 92 -8.95 -3.36 -17.66
CA ALA A 92 -9.37 -3.92 -18.94
C ALA A 92 -10.88 -4.25 -18.99
N SER A 93 -11.49 -4.52 -17.83
CA SER A 93 -12.93 -4.75 -17.66
C SER A 93 -13.77 -3.49 -17.45
N GLY A 94 -13.18 -2.28 -17.60
CA GLY A 94 -13.90 -1.00 -17.43
C GLY A 94 -14.10 -0.56 -15.97
N ALA A 95 -13.75 -1.38 -14.98
CA ALA A 95 -13.84 -1.01 -13.57
C ALA A 95 -12.81 0.07 -13.19
N ARG A 96 -13.08 0.87 -12.14
CA ARG A 96 -12.14 1.89 -11.65
C ARG A 96 -10.84 1.22 -11.19
N ALA A 97 -9.71 1.62 -11.78
CA ALA A 97 -8.41 1.12 -11.35
C ALA A 97 -8.08 1.64 -9.95
N ARG A 98 -7.79 0.72 -9.03
CA ARG A 98 -7.35 1.07 -7.67
C ARG A 98 -5.88 1.49 -7.70
N VAL A 99 -5.51 2.44 -6.83
CA VAL A 99 -4.12 2.80 -6.58
C VAL A 99 -3.38 1.55 -6.08
N ARG A 100 -2.29 1.16 -6.74
CA ARG A 100 -1.42 0.08 -6.22
C ARG A 100 -0.76 0.58 -4.95
N SER A 101 -1.24 0.12 -3.79
CA SER A 101 -0.48 0.21 -2.55
C SER A 101 0.78 -0.65 -2.66
N LYS A 102 1.89 -0.20 -2.08
CA LYS A 102 3.08 -1.04 -1.98
C LYS A 102 2.71 -2.28 -1.16
N ALA A 103 3.03 -3.46 -1.70
CA ALA A 103 2.81 -4.72 -1.01
C ALA A 103 3.65 -4.84 0.26
N VAL A 104 4.74 -4.07 0.37
CA VAL A 104 5.61 -3.98 1.54
C VAL A 104 6.03 -2.53 1.75
N LEU A 105 5.90 -2.05 2.99
CA LEU A 105 6.34 -0.75 3.45
C LEU A 105 7.29 -0.98 4.63
N ILE A 106 8.54 -0.54 4.49
CA ILE A 106 9.57 -0.55 5.53
C ILE A 106 9.98 0.90 5.73
N THR A 107 9.90 1.40 6.95
CA THR A 107 10.37 2.75 7.30
C THR A 107 11.88 2.73 7.53
N PRO A 108 12.57 3.89 7.54
CA PRO A 108 14.00 3.96 7.89
C PRO A 108 14.31 3.39 9.28
N THR A 109 13.32 3.31 10.17
CA THR A 109 13.45 2.74 11.52
C THR A 109 13.31 1.22 11.57
N GLY A 110 13.13 0.56 10.42
CA GLY A 110 12.94 -0.90 10.28
C GLY A 110 11.50 -1.37 10.55
N THR A 111 10.64 -0.52 11.14
CA THR A 111 9.22 -0.82 11.33
C THR A 111 8.49 -0.85 9.98
N GLY A 112 7.44 -1.67 9.87
CA GLY A 112 6.79 -1.83 8.60
C GLY A 112 5.58 -2.72 8.59
N THR A 113 4.98 -2.84 7.41
CA THR A 113 3.90 -3.78 7.11
C THR A 113 4.08 -4.34 5.71
N GLY A 114 3.74 -5.61 5.54
CA GLY A 114 3.68 -6.26 4.24
C GLY A 114 2.45 -7.12 4.12
N ARG A 115 1.79 -7.12 2.96
CA ARG A 115 0.57 -7.87 2.67
C ARG A 115 0.69 -8.64 1.38
N VAL A 116 0.19 -9.88 1.40
CA VAL A 116 0.18 -10.76 0.25
C VAL A 116 -1.14 -11.51 0.12
N GLY A 117 -1.59 -11.71 -1.12
CA GLY A 117 -2.75 -12.54 -1.45
C GLY A 117 -2.34 -13.81 -2.18
N ALA A 118 -3.34 -14.62 -2.55
CA ALA A 118 -3.20 -15.98 -3.07
C ALA A 118 -2.04 -16.22 -4.06
N GLN A 119 -1.86 -15.36 -5.07
CA GLN A 119 -0.80 -15.56 -6.07
C GLN A 119 0.62 -15.55 -5.46
N ALA A 120 0.87 -14.68 -4.48
CA ALA A 120 2.17 -14.63 -3.81
C ALA A 120 2.29 -15.70 -2.72
N ILE A 121 1.17 -16.17 -2.16
CA ILE A 121 1.16 -17.30 -1.22
C ILE A 121 1.70 -18.56 -1.91
N ALA A 122 1.27 -18.84 -3.14
CA ALA A 122 1.73 -19.99 -3.93
C ALA A 122 3.23 -19.97 -4.25
N SER A 123 3.88 -18.80 -4.17
CA SER A 123 5.34 -18.63 -4.34
C SER A 123 6.06 -18.37 -3.01
N GLY A 124 5.46 -18.81 -1.90
CA GLY A 124 6.04 -18.76 -0.56
C GLY A 124 6.15 -17.35 0.04
N SER A 125 5.48 -16.37 -0.56
CA SER A 125 5.45 -14.99 -0.07
C SER A 125 6.84 -14.35 0.09
N ALA A 126 7.82 -14.75 -0.72
CA ALA A 126 9.24 -14.36 -0.60
C ALA A 126 9.47 -12.85 -0.49
N ARG A 127 8.58 -12.03 -1.08
CA ARG A 127 8.61 -10.56 -0.96
C ARG A 127 8.46 -10.01 0.46
N LEU A 128 7.94 -10.79 1.41
CA LEU A 128 7.86 -10.43 2.83
C LEU A 128 9.19 -10.65 3.57
N ARG A 129 10.08 -11.48 3.03
CA ARG A 129 11.35 -11.84 3.68
C ARG A 129 12.21 -10.62 4.02
N PRO A 130 12.38 -9.60 3.15
CA PRO A 130 13.17 -8.42 3.52
C PRO A 130 12.61 -7.65 4.72
N LEU A 131 11.27 -7.59 4.88
CA LEU A 131 10.64 -6.96 6.04
C LEU A 131 10.98 -7.71 7.33
N ILE A 132 10.92 -9.04 7.31
CA ILE A 132 11.24 -9.89 8.47
C ILE A 132 12.74 -9.82 8.78
N ALA A 133 13.61 -9.89 7.76
CA ALA A 133 15.06 -9.83 7.93
C ALA A 133 15.52 -8.48 8.50
N GLU A 134 14.97 -7.37 8.00
CA GLU A 134 15.30 -6.04 8.54
C GLU A 134 14.78 -5.88 9.97
N ALA A 135 13.58 -6.39 10.26
CA ALA A 135 13.04 -6.39 11.61
C ALA A 135 13.90 -7.22 12.59
N ALA A 136 14.39 -8.38 12.16
CA ALA A 136 15.31 -9.20 12.93
C ALA A 136 16.64 -8.47 13.20
N ARG A 137 17.23 -7.85 12.17
CA ARG A 137 18.47 -7.07 12.28
C ARG A 137 18.36 -5.92 13.28
N GLN A 138 17.17 -5.35 13.41
CA GLN A 138 16.88 -4.20 14.25
C GLN A 138 16.28 -4.58 15.63
N GLY A 139 16.18 -5.87 15.96
CA GLY A 139 15.63 -6.34 17.23
C GLY A 139 14.15 -5.98 17.45
N LEU A 140 13.36 -5.98 16.37
CA LEU A 140 11.95 -5.58 16.42
C LEU A 140 11.03 -6.73 16.84
N ARG A 141 9.79 -6.37 17.19
CA ARG A 141 8.68 -7.30 17.36
C ARG A 141 7.90 -7.48 16.06
N LEU A 142 7.29 -8.64 15.90
CA LEU A 142 6.49 -9.02 14.74
C LEU A 142 5.10 -9.55 15.16
N ALA A 143 4.10 -9.27 14.34
CA ALA A 143 2.79 -9.92 14.36
C ALA A 143 2.42 -10.31 12.93
N PHE A 144 1.52 -11.28 12.80
CA PHE A 144 0.96 -11.62 11.50
C PHE A 144 -0.54 -11.85 11.55
N THR A 145 -1.18 -11.67 10.41
CA THR A 145 -2.60 -11.93 10.22
C THR A 145 -2.74 -12.86 9.01
N VAL A 146 -3.50 -13.94 9.17
CA VAL A 146 -3.77 -14.91 8.10
C VAL A 146 -5.24 -14.98 7.78
N ARG A 147 -5.58 -15.34 6.55
CA ARG A 147 -6.94 -15.70 6.11
C ARG A 147 -6.96 -17.11 5.58
N LEU A 148 -7.95 -17.89 5.99
CA LEU A 148 -8.21 -19.24 5.51
C LEU A 148 -9.69 -19.59 5.66
N ALA A 149 -10.12 -20.73 5.12
CA ALA A 149 -11.50 -21.22 5.26
C ALA A 149 -11.83 -21.45 6.75
N LYS A 150 -13.03 -21.09 7.22
CA LYS A 150 -13.40 -21.23 8.64
C LYS A 150 -13.14 -22.64 9.20
N THR A 151 -13.38 -23.66 8.37
CA THR A 151 -13.17 -25.08 8.69
C THR A 151 -11.70 -25.46 8.90
N GLY A 152 -10.75 -24.64 8.46
CA GLY A 152 -9.32 -24.88 8.67
C GLY A 152 -8.84 -24.50 10.07
N TYR A 153 -9.60 -23.71 10.83
CA TYR A 153 -9.24 -23.37 12.21
C TYR A 153 -9.72 -24.44 13.20
N LEU A 154 -8.84 -24.82 14.14
CA LEU A 154 -9.15 -25.79 15.20
C LEU A 154 -9.96 -25.17 16.35
N HIS A 155 -9.83 -23.87 16.54
CA HIS A 155 -10.52 -23.15 17.60
C HIS A 155 -11.68 -22.31 17.07
N PRO A 156 -12.77 -22.15 17.83
CA PRO A 156 -13.85 -21.23 17.50
C PRO A 156 -13.35 -19.79 17.33
N SER A 157 -14.04 -19.04 16.49
CA SER A 157 -13.79 -17.61 16.26
C SER A 157 -13.75 -16.83 17.58
N GLY A 158 -12.66 -16.10 17.82
CA GLY A 158 -12.49 -15.26 19.00
C GLY A 158 -12.11 -16.03 20.29
N SER A 159 -11.75 -17.31 20.18
CA SER A 159 -11.26 -18.07 21.33
C SER A 159 -10.01 -17.43 21.94
N ARG A 160 -9.98 -17.32 23.27
CA ARG A 160 -8.79 -16.87 24.01
C ARG A 160 -7.63 -17.86 23.93
N THR A 161 -7.93 -19.12 23.66
CA THR A 161 -6.89 -20.14 23.48
C THR A 161 -6.14 -19.93 22.18
N ASP A 162 -6.79 -19.41 21.14
CA ASP A 162 -6.30 -19.34 19.76
C ASP A 162 -5.37 -18.14 19.53
N SER A 163 -5.90 -16.93 19.70
CA SER A 163 -5.14 -15.69 19.67
C SER A 163 -4.92 -15.22 21.11
N PRO A 164 -3.67 -15.16 21.62
CA PRO A 164 -3.40 -14.70 22.98
C PRO A 164 -3.84 -13.23 23.13
N GLY A 165 -5.04 -13.04 23.66
CA GLY A 165 -5.53 -11.76 24.17
C GLY A 165 -6.32 -10.88 23.20
N ILE A 166 -6.68 -11.30 21.97
CA ILE A 166 -7.34 -10.39 21.02
C ILE A 166 -8.69 -10.92 20.53
N ARG A 167 -9.74 -10.74 21.35
CA ARG A 167 -11.14 -11.01 20.96
C ARG A 167 -11.60 -10.22 19.72
N ARG A 168 -10.88 -9.16 19.31
CA ARG A 168 -11.27 -8.20 18.28
C ARG A 168 -10.59 -8.38 16.91
N ASP A 169 -9.66 -9.32 16.80
CA ASP A 169 -8.84 -9.48 15.58
C ASP A 169 -9.30 -10.65 14.69
N VAL A 170 -10.55 -11.07 14.87
CA VAL A 170 -11.20 -12.05 14.00
C VAL A 170 -12.17 -11.34 13.08
N THR A 171 -11.92 -11.40 11.77
CA THR A 171 -12.84 -10.86 10.75
C THR A 171 -13.42 -12.01 9.94
N GLN A 172 -14.70 -12.29 10.16
CA GLN A 172 -15.46 -13.23 9.34
C GLN A 172 -15.86 -12.58 8.02
N ARG A 173 -15.70 -13.31 6.93
CA ARG A 173 -16.04 -12.83 5.58
C ARG A 173 -17.24 -13.60 5.04
N ALA A 174 -17.95 -12.98 4.09
CA ALA A 174 -19.13 -13.59 3.46
C ALA A 174 -18.79 -14.84 2.63
N ASP A 175 -17.53 -14.98 2.19
CA ASP A 175 -17.05 -16.11 1.39
C ASP A 175 -16.57 -17.31 2.24
N HIS A 176 -17.13 -17.49 3.44
CA HIS A 176 -16.82 -18.59 4.36
C HIS A 176 -15.34 -18.66 4.81
N THR A 177 -14.58 -17.60 4.59
CA THR A 177 -13.22 -17.45 5.14
C THR A 177 -13.22 -16.58 6.39
N GLU A 178 -12.13 -16.67 7.13
CA GLU A 178 -11.93 -15.88 8.32
C GLU A 178 -10.47 -15.44 8.46
N GLU A 179 -10.29 -14.17 8.78
CA GLU A 179 -9.01 -13.56 9.10
C GLU A 179 -8.76 -13.62 10.61
N ARG A 180 -7.57 -14.07 11.02
CA ARG A 180 -7.14 -14.07 12.42
C ARG A 180 -5.74 -13.47 12.56
N SER A 181 -5.56 -12.63 13.59
CA SER A 181 -4.27 -12.05 13.93
C SER A 181 -3.60 -12.72 15.12
N TYR A 182 -2.28 -12.83 15.05
CA TYR A 182 -1.41 -13.42 16.06
C TYR A 182 -0.35 -12.40 16.44
N GLY A 183 -0.40 -11.98 17.70
CA GLY A 183 0.43 -10.92 18.26
C GLY A 183 -0.10 -9.50 17.96
N SER A 184 0.25 -8.56 18.82
CA SER A 184 -0.01 -7.13 18.62
C SER A 184 0.96 -6.28 19.43
N ALA A 185 1.02 -4.98 19.13
CA ALA A 185 1.77 -4.04 19.97
C ALA A 185 1.22 -3.92 21.40
N GLN A 186 -0.03 -4.34 21.65
CA GLN A 186 -0.70 -4.22 22.94
C GLN A 186 -0.55 -5.48 23.80
N THR A 187 -0.65 -6.65 23.19
CA THR A 187 -0.61 -7.96 23.87
C THR A 187 0.74 -8.67 23.76
N GLY A 188 1.70 -8.05 23.06
CA GLY A 188 2.99 -8.64 22.74
C GLY A 188 3.00 -9.26 21.36
N GLY A 189 4.19 -9.31 20.75
CA GLY A 189 4.44 -9.92 19.45
C GLY A 189 5.56 -10.95 19.53
N PHE A 190 5.79 -11.62 18.42
CA PHE A 190 6.92 -12.51 18.24
C PHE A 190 8.22 -11.71 18.19
N ASP A 191 9.32 -12.31 18.65
CA ASP A 191 10.64 -11.81 18.31
C ASP A 191 10.87 -11.98 16.79
N ALA A 192 11.24 -10.90 16.11
CA ALA A 192 11.47 -10.94 14.68
C ALA A 192 12.67 -11.84 14.30
N ALA A 193 13.70 -11.92 15.15
CA ALA A 193 14.84 -12.80 14.93
C ALA A 193 14.46 -14.28 15.04
N ASP A 194 13.61 -14.64 16.01
CA ASP A 194 13.09 -16.00 16.13
C ASP A 194 12.28 -16.40 14.90
N PHE A 195 11.43 -15.48 14.43
CA PHE A 195 10.61 -15.73 13.25
C PHE A 195 11.45 -15.76 11.96
N ALA A 196 12.51 -14.95 11.86
CA ALA A 196 13.45 -15.00 10.74
C ALA A 196 14.13 -16.35 10.64
N ARG A 197 14.59 -16.93 11.76
CA ARG A 197 15.17 -18.29 11.78
C ARG A 197 14.18 -19.35 11.30
N ARG A 198 12.90 -19.23 11.64
CA ARG A 198 11.85 -20.13 11.12
C ARG A 198 11.67 -20.00 9.61
N VAL A 199 11.69 -18.78 9.09
CA VAL A 199 11.60 -18.51 7.65
C VAL A 199 12.82 -19.08 6.91
N ASP A 200 14.03 -18.90 7.44
CA ASP A 200 15.24 -19.43 6.82
C ASP A 200 15.27 -20.97 6.87
N ALA A 201 14.78 -21.59 7.94
CA ALA A 201 14.68 -23.05 8.08
C ALA A 201 13.79 -23.72 7.01
N VAL A 202 12.88 -22.98 6.40
CA VAL A 202 12.03 -23.45 5.29
C VAL A 202 12.44 -22.82 3.95
N GLY A 203 13.71 -22.43 3.80
CA GLY A 203 14.26 -21.94 2.54
C GLY A 203 13.81 -20.53 2.16
N GLY A 204 13.33 -19.73 3.11
CA GLY A 204 12.85 -18.38 2.87
C GLY A 204 11.35 -18.28 2.55
N ASP A 205 10.61 -19.39 2.62
CA ASP A 205 9.17 -19.42 2.44
C ASP A 205 8.45 -18.90 3.70
N VAL A 206 7.94 -17.68 3.61
CA VAL A 206 7.23 -17.03 4.72
C VAL A 206 5.86 -17.66 4.96
N THR A 207 5.19 -18.12 3.90
CA THR A 207 3.91 -18.82 4.05
C THR A 207 4.12 -20.13 4.82
N ALA A 208 5.11 -20.93 4.43
CA ALA A 208 5.39 -22.22 5.05
C ALA A 208 5.80 -22.06 6.51
N ALA A 209 6.62 -21.05 6.84
CA ALA A 209 7.01 -20.76 8.22
C ALA A 209 5.80 -20.40 9.11
N VAL A 210 4.88 -19.57 8.61
CA VAL A 210 3.64 -19.21 9.31
C VAL A 210 2.72 -20.43 9.44
N HIS A 211 2.54 -21.19 8.37
CA HIS A 211 1.72 -22.40 8.37
C HIS A 211 2.24 -23.44 9.38
N GLN A 212 3.55 -23.75 9.35
CA GLN A 212 4.16 -24.66 10.31
C GLN A 212 3.96 -24.21 11.75
N TRP A 213 4.13 -22.90 12.04
CA TRP A 213 3.88 -22.39 13.39
C TRP A 213 2.42 -22.57 13.80
N LEU A 214 1.45 -22.28 12.92
CA LEU A 214 0.02 -22.44 13.21
C LEU A 214 -0.36 -23.90 13.46
N VAL A 215 0.20 -24.84 12.71
CA VAL A 215 0.00 -26.28 12.91
C VAL A 215 0.64 -26.73 14.23
N GLN A 216 1.90 -26.39 14.47
CA GLN A 216 2.65 -26.75 15.68
C GLN A 216 1.99 -26.24 16.97
N THR A 217 1.30 -25.10 16.89
CA THR A 217 0.61 -24.48 18.04
C THR A 217 -0.87 -24.85 18.11
N GLY A 218 -1.35 -25.77 17.26
CA GLY A 218 -2.72 -26.27 17.30
C GLY A 218 -3.78 -25.25 16.91
N ARG A 219 -3.47 -24.30 16.02
CA ARG A 219 -4.40 -23.24 15.56
C ARG A 219 -5.17 -23.63 14.32
N ILE A 220 -4.54 -24.39 13.44
CA ILE A 220 -5.12 -24.82 12.17
C ILE A 220 -4.88 -26.31 11.93
N HIS A 221 -5.73 -26.91 11.11
CA HIS A 221 -5.47 -28.24 10.57
C HIS A 221 -4.26 -28.23 9.60
N PRO A 222 -3.49 -29.34 9.50
CA PRO A 222 -2.33 -29.41 8.61
C PRO A 222 -2.61 -29.20 7.11
N ASP A 223 -3.86 -29.42 6.68
CA ASP A 223 -4.34 -29.26 5.30
C ASP A 223 -4.95 -27.86 5.05
N ALA A 224 -5.00 -26.98 6.06
CA ALA A 224 -5.60 -25.67 5.95
C ALA A 224 -4.78 -24.74 5.04
N HIS A 225 -5.43 -24.19 4.00
CA HIS A 225 -4.75 -23.33 3.04
C HIS A 225 -4.85 -21.84 3.40
N ILE A 226 -3.69 -21.20 3.59
CA ILE A 226 -3.61 -19.75 3.76
C ILE A 226 -3.87 -19.06 2.42
N THR A 227 -4.79 -18.11 2.38
CA THR A 227 -5.16 -17.35 1.17
C THR A 227 -4.73 -15.88 1.22
N HIS A 228 -4.44 -15.38 2.43
CA HIS A 228 -3.92 -14.06 2.70
C HIS A 228 -2.94 -14.12 3.86
N LEU A 229 -1.88 -13.31 3.78
CA LEU A 229 -0.93 -13.12 4.85
C LEU A 229 -0.53 -11.64 4.95
N GLU A 230 -0.55 -11.12 6.16
CA GLU A 230 -0.03 -9.81 6.53
C GLU A 230 1.02 -9.96 7.63
N ILE A 231 2.10 -9.20 7.52
CA ILE A 231 3.15 -9.07 8.53
C ILE A 231 3.19 -7.62 8.99
N ARG A 232 3.31 -7.39 10.30
CA ARG A 232 3.45 -6.07 10.93
C ARG A 232 4.63 -6.10 11.89
N THR A 233 5.49 -5.09 11.85
CA THR A 233 6.66 -4.99 12.74
C THR A 233 6.72 -3.64 13.45
N TRP A 234 7.14 -3.65 14.71
CA TRP A 234 7.24 -2.45 15.53
C TRP A 234 8.42 -2.55 16.52
N ARG A 235 8.88 -1.40 17.00
CA ARG A 235 9.84 -1.35 18.10
C ARG A 235 9.16 -1.74 19.40
N PRO A 236 9.73 -2.67 20.19
CA PRO A 236 9.29 -2.85 21.57
C PRO A 236 9.38 -1.50 22.31
N ARG A 237 8.42 -1.24 23.20
CA ARG A 237 8.44 -0.07 24.08
C ARG A 237 9.43 -0.29 25.22
#